data_AF-A0A2V5T531-F1
#
_entry.id   AF-A0A2V5T531-F1
#
_cell.length_a   1.000
_cell.length_b   1.000
_cell.length_c   1.000
_cell.angle_alpha   90.00
_cell.angle_beta   90.00
_cell.angle_gamma   90.00
#
_symmetry.space_group_name_H-M   'P 1'
#
loop_
_entity.id
_entity.type
_entity.pdbx_description
1 polymer ?
#
loop_
_entity_poly.entity_id
_entity_poly.type
_entity_poly.pdbx_seq_one_letter_code
_entity_poly.pdbx_strand_id
1 'polypeptide(L)'
;MIPAFLLVLLAVSYRIATGLFIHSGATWLSEFAPGTAIALCCAAYFPPRYKFSVPLGTLFISDLILNSHYGASLFDAQIASRYLAFAFVGCIGLMVRKRASLKMLLPASIIGSFLFYLITNV
;
A
#
# COMPACT_ATOMS: atom_id res chain seq x y z
N MET A 1 14.12 -13.85 -2.04
CA MET A 1 12.99 -13.12 -1.41
C MET A 1 13.44 -11.92 -0.57
N ILE A 2 14.61 -11.98 0.07
CA ILE A 2 15.23 -10.87 0.82
C ILE A 2 15.12 -9.49 0.14
N PRO A 3 15.46 -9.31 -1.15
CA PRO A 3 15.35 -7.98 -1.79
C PRO A 3 13.92 -7.43 -1.81
N ALA A 4 12.91 -8.29 -1.94
CA ALA A 4 11.52 -7.83 -1.99
C ALA A 4 11.03 -7.37 -0.60
N PHE A 5 11.41 -8.06 0.47
CA PHE A 5 11.14 -7.60 1.83
C PHE A 5 11.87 -6.30 2.16
N LEU A 6 13.12 -6.16 1.68
CA LEU A 6 13.89 -4.93 1.83
C LEU A 6 13.23 -3.75 1.12
N LEU A 7 12.70 -3.95 -0.10
CA LEU A 7 11.94 -2.92 -0.82
C LEU A 7 10.67 -2.51 -0.07
N VAL A 8 9.93 -3.47 0.49
CA VAL A 8 8.75 -3.19 1.32
C VAL A 8 9.15 -2.35 2.53
N LEU A 9 10.20 -2.76 3.24
CA LEU A 9 10.69 -2.05 4.42
C LEU A 9 11.11 -0.62 4.07
N LEU A 10 11.90 -0.43 3.01
CA LEU A 10 12.30 0.89 2.53
C LEU A 10 11.12 1.78 2.18
N ALA A 11 10.10 1.24 1.51
CA ALA A 11 8.91 2.02 1.15
C ALA A 11 8.10 2.48 2.37
N VAL A 12 8.02 1.63 3.41
CA VAL A 12 7.32 1.94 4.65
C VAL A 12 8.12 2.94 5.47
N SER A 13 9.43 2.77 5.57
CA SER A 13 10.33 3.74 6.18
C SER A 13 10.25 5.09 5.46
N TYR A 14 10.21 5.11 4.13
CA TYR A 14 10.01 6.32 3.34
C TYR A 14 8.68 6.98 3.68
N ARG A 15 7.57 6.23 3.68
CA ARG A 15 6.24 6.73 4.05
C ARG A 15 6.23 7.38 5.44
N ILE A 16 6.83 6.72 6.43
CA ILE A 16 6.89 7.23 7.80
C ILE A 16 7.77 8.49 7.86
N ALA A 17 8.96 8.46 7.23
CA ALA A 17 9.86 9.61 7.21
C ALA A 17 9.22 10.82 6.52
N THR A 18 8.55 10.64 5.39
CA THR A 18 7.88 11.75 4.72
C THR A 18 6.70 12.29 5.53
N GLY A 19 5.90 11.43 6.15
CA GLY A 19 4.83 11.88 7.04
C GLY A 19 5.35 12.63 8.28
N LEU A 20 6.42 12.15 8.91
CA LEU A 20 6.94 12.77 10.14
C LEU A 20 7.76 14.04 9.91
N PHE A 21 8.43 14.19 8.77
CA PHE A 21 9.38 15.30 8.56
C PHE A 21 8.90 16.35 7.56
N ILE A 22 8.03 16.00 6.60
CA ILE A 22 7.60 16.91 5.55
C ILE A 22 6.30 17.62 5.96
N HIS A 23 6.45 18.81 6.53
CA HIS A 23 5.33 19.66 6.98
C HIS A 23 5.00 20.82 6.02
N SER A 24 5.83 21.06 5.00
CA SER A 24 5.76 22.28 4.17
C SER A 24 5.56 21.94 2.70
N GLY A 25 4.39 22.30 2.15
CA GLY A 25 4.04 22.24 0.73
C GLY A 25 3.96 20.84 0.13
N ALA A 26 4.99 20.03 0.31
CA ALA A 26 5.20 18.70 -0.23
C ALA A 26 4.34 17.56 0.38
N THR A 27 3.16 17.84 0.94
CA THR A 27 2.28 16.82 1.53
C THR A 27 1.86 15.74 0.51
N TRP A 28 1.78 16.10 -0.77
CA TRP A 28 1.56 15.17 -1.88
C TRP A 28 2.63 14.07 -2.00
N LEU A 29 3.85 14.26 -1.47
CA LEU A 29 4.90 13.23 -1.45
C LEU A 29 4.62 12.13 -0.40
N SER A 30 3.83 12.43 0.63
CA SER A 30 3.36 11.40 1.58
C SER A 30 2.24 10.54 0.96
N GLU A 31 1.38 11.15 0.14
CA GLU A 31 0.34 10.46 -0.65
C GLU A 31 0.92 9.64 -1.80
N PHE A 32 2.12 9.99 -2.30
CA PHE A 32 2.85 9.26 -3.35
C PHE A 32 3.58 8.00 -2.84
N ALA A 33 3.16 7.44 -1.70
CA ALA A 33 3.69 6.18 -1.24
C ALA A 33 3.20 5.04 -2.16
N PRO A 34 4.08 4.20 -2.72
CA PRO A 34 3.70 3.12 -3.65
C PRO A 34 2.98 1.94 -2.96
N GLY A 35 2.23 2.19 -1.88
CA GLY A 35 1.71 1.16 -0.98
C GLY A 35 0.77 0.17 -1.67
N THR A 36 -0.15 0.64 -2.52
CA THR A 36 -1.05 -0.24 -3.28
C THR A 36 -0.31 -1.05 -4.35
N ALA A 37 0.68 -0.45 -5.03
CA ALA A 37 1.55 -1.17 -5.96
C ALA A 37 2.37 -2.26 -5.24
N ILE A 38 2.83 -1.98 -4.02
CA ILE A 38 3.49 -2.98 -3.16
C ILE A 38 2.51 -4.08 -2.77
N ALA A 39 1.26 -3.76 -2.44
CA ALA A 39 0.23 -4.76 -2.15
C ALA A 39 -0.05 -5.67 -3.35
N LEU A 40 -0.16 -5.10 -4.56
CA LEU A 40 -0.30 -5.84 -5.82
C LEU A 40 0.88 -6.81 -6.01
N CYS A 41 2.11 -6.30 -5.89
CA CYS A 41 3.34 -7.09 -6.07
C CYS A 41 3.51 -8.17 -4.99
N CYS A 42 3.18 -7.88 -3.73
CA CYS A 42 3.19 -8.85 -2.64
C CYS A 42 2.22 -10.00 -2.95
N ALA A 43 0.99 -9.70 -3.35
CA ALA A 43 0.01 -10.73 -3.68
C ALA A 43 0.40 -11.58 -4.91
N ALA A 44 1.07 -10.98 -5.89
CA ALA A 44 1.57 -11.67 -7.07
C ALA A 44 2.76 -12.60 -6.76
N TYR A 45 3.74 -12.14 -5.99
CA TYR A 45 5.05 -12.81 -5.87
C TYR A 45 5.35 -13.46 -4.51
N PHE A 46 4.71 -13.04 -3.42
CA PHE A 46 5.06 -13.56 -2.09
C PHE A 46 4.50 -14.96 -1.86
N PRO A 47 5.03 -15.73 -0.89
CA PRO A 47 4.44 -16.99 -0.46
C PRO A 47 3.07 -16.73 0.19
N PRO A 48 2.15 -17.71 0.20
CA PRO A 48 0.76 -17.53 0.64
C PRO A 48 0.60 -16.81 1.98
N ARG A 49 1.44 -17.17 2.96
CA ARG A 49 1.44 -16.59 4.31
C ARG A 49 1.75 -15.08 4.37
N TYR A 50 2.39 -14.53 3.35
CA TYR A 50 2.89 -13.15 3.34
C TYR A 50 2.16 -12.23 2.35
N LYS A 51 1.25 -12.77 1.54
CA LYS A 51 0.61 -12.03 0.45
C LYS A 51 -0.18 -10.80 0.90
N PHE A 52 -0.93 -10.95 1.98
CA PHE A 52 -1.72 -9.86 2.57
C PHE A 52 -1.15 -9.39 3.90
N SER A 53 -0.57 -10.28 4.70
CA SER A 53 -0.04 -9.93 6.01
C SER A 53 1.10 -8.92 5.93
N VAL A 54 1.97 -9.01 4.93
CA VAL A 54 3.04 -8.03 4.73
C VAL A 54 2.47 -6.67 4.33
N PRO A 55 1.76 -6.50 3.19
CA PRO A 55 1.30 -5.17 2.80
C PRO A 55 0.32 -4.55 3.80
N LEU A 56 -0.65 -5.31 4.32
CA LEU A 56 -1.60 -4.80 5.32
C LEU A 56 -0.93 -4.53 6.67
N GLY A 57 -0.03 -5.41 7.12
CA GLY A 57 0.72 -5.20 8.36
C GLY A 57 1.60 -3.95 8.27
N THR A 58 2.23 -3.72 7.13
CA THR A 58 3.02 -2.51 6.93
C THR A 58 2.20 -1.23 6.85
N LEU A 59 1.03 -1.29 6.20
CA LEU A 59 0.05 -0.20 6.18
C LEU A 59 -0.40 0.15 7.60
N PHE A 60 -0.71 -0.88 8.40
CA PHE A 60 -1.11 -0.74 9.79
C PHE A 60 -0.04 -0.16 10.69
N ILE A 61 1.20 -0.65 10.62
CA ILE A 61 2.29 -0.11 11.43
C ILE A 61 2.53 1.37 11.09
N SER A 62 2.50 1.74 9.81
CA SER A 62 2.70 3.13 9.41
C SER A 62 1.50 4.03 9.73
N ASP A 63 0.27 3.54 9.64
CA ASP A 63 -0.91 4.28 10.11
C ASP A 63 -0.88 4.47 11.63
N LEU A 64 -0.47 3.46 12.40
CA LEU A 64 -0.34 3.57 13.86
C LEU A 64 0.63 4.68 14.25
N ILE A 65 1.80 4.73 13.62
CA ILE A 65 2.83 5.74 13.90
C ILE A 65 2.33 7.14 13.48
N LEU A 66 1.80 7.27 12.26
CA LEU A 66 1.42 8.57 11.72
C LEU A 66 0.17 9.14 12.41
N ASN A 67 -0.88 8.35 12.61
CA ASN A 67 -2.09 8.83 13.27
C ASN A 67 -1.82 9.17 14.75
N SER A 68 -0.96 8.40 15.44
CA SER A 68 -0.53 8.76 16.78
C SER A 68 0.25 10.08 16.82
N HIS A 69 1.06 10.36 15.80
CA HIS A 69 1.81 11.61 15.69
C HIS A 69 0.89 12.81 15.41
N TYR A 70 -0.10 12.63 14.53
CA TYR A 70 -1.07 13.68 14.17
C TYR A 70 -2.24 13.81 15.15
N GLY A 71 -2.35 12.96 16.17
CA GLY A 71 -3.50 12.93 17.07
C GLY A 71 -4.82 12.51 16.39
N ALA A 72 -4.74 11.80 15.28
CA ALA A 72 -5.87 11.34 14.49
C ALA A 72 -6.37 9.96 14.96
N SER A 73 -7.67 9.68 14.74
CA SER A 73 -8.26 8.38 15.07
C SER A 73 -7.83 7.32 14.06
N LEU A 74 -7.57 6.09 14.54
CA LEU A 74 -7.36 4.92 13.69
C LEU A 74 -8.66 4.31 13.16
N PHE A 75 -9.79 4.68 13.77
CA PHE A 75 -11.12 4.16 13.44
C PHE A 75 -11.92 5.23 12.72
N ASP A 76 -11.44 5.60 11.53
CA ASP A 76 -12.10 6.54 10.63
C ASP A 76 -12.57 5.81 9.35
N ALA A 77 -13.66 6.27 8.75
CA ALA A 77 -14.17 5.75 7.48
C ALA A 77 -13.13 5.83 6.35
N GLN A 78 -12.30 6.88 6.34
CA GLN A 78 -11.22 7.07 5.37
C GLN A 78 -10.09 6.05 5.55
N ILE A 79 -9.81 5.63 6.79
CA ILE A 79 -8.86 4.55 7.06
C ILE A 79 -9.48 3.23 6.59
N ALA A 80 -10.75 2.95 6.93
CA ALA A 80 -11.43 1.74 6.49
C ALA A 80 -11.45 1.61 4.95
N SER A 81 -11.73 2.69 4.22
CA SER A 81 -11.73 2.71 2.75
C SER A 81 -10.33 2.43 2.17
N ARG A 82 -9.26 2.99 2.76
CA ARG A 82 -7.87 2.67 2.35
C ARG A 82 -7.54 1.18 2.52
N TYR A 83 -7.94 0.54 3.62
CA TYR A 83 -7.70 -0.89 3.82
C TYR A 83 -8.49 -1.75 2.83
N LEU A 84 -9.75 -1.38 2.58
CA LEU A 84 -10.60 -2.01 1.58
C LEU A 84 -9.94 -1.95 0.19
N ALA A 85 -9.43 -0.78 -0.19
CA ALA A 85 -8.73 -0.60 -1.45
C ALA A 85 -7.46 -1.46 -1.54
N PHE A 86 -6.64 -1.52 -0.49
CA PHE A 86 -5.46 -2.41 -0.45
C PHE A 86 -5.84 -3.89 -0.58
N ALA A 87 -6.94 -4.32 0.04
CA ALA A 87 -7.43 -5.68 -0.08
C ALA A 87 -7.85 -5.99 -1.51
N PHE A 88 -8.62 -5.10 -2.17
CA PHE A 88 -9.03 -5.28 -3.57
C PHE A 88 -7.84 -5.31 -4.52
N VAL A 89 -6.89 -4.39 -4.37
CA VAL A 89 -5.66 -4.39 -5.17
C VAL A 89 -4.84 -5.66 -4.94
N GLY A 90 -4.76 -6.14 -3.70
CA GLY A 90 -4.16 -7.45 -3.39
C GLY A 90 -4.88 -8.61 -4.09
N CYS A 91 -6.21 -8.59 -4.15
CA CYS A 91 -6.99 -9.58 -4.91
C CYS A 91 -6.64 -9.56 -6.41
N ILE A 92 -6.49 -8.38 -7.03
CA ILE A 92 -5.99 -8.27 -8.41
C ILE A 92 -4.62 -8.94 -8.54
N GLY A 93 -3.72 -8.70 -7.58
CA GLY A 93 -2.40 -9.32 -7.52
C GLY A 93 -2.45 -10.84 -7.44
N LEU A 94 -3.41 -11.39 -6.70
CA LEU A 94 -3.66 -12.84 -6.67
C LEU A 94 -4.11 -13.38 -8.03
N MET A 95 -4.98 -12.66 -8.74
CA MET A 95 -5.50 -13.08 -10.05
C MET A 95 -4.38 -13.16 -11.10
N VAL A 96 -3.46 -12.19 -11.10
CA VAL A 96 -2.35 -12.15 -12.06
C VAL A 96 -1.18 -13.06 -11.68
N ARG A 97 -1.14 -13.63 -10.47
CA ARG A 97 0.03 -14.38 -9.95
C ARG A 97 0.52 -15.50 -10.86
N LYS A 98 -0.39 -16.21 -11.54
CA LYS A 98 -0.06 -17.38 -12.38
C LYS A 98 0.73 -16.99 -13.63
N ARG A 99 0.65 -15.72 -14.06
CA ARG A 99 1.33 -15.15 -15.24
C ARG A 99 1.96 -13.80 -14.89
N ALA A 100 2.52 -13.68 -13.69
CA ALA A 100 3.07 -12.44 -13.15
C ALA A 100 4.28 -11.98 -13.98
N SER A 101 4.01 -11.13 -14.96
CA SER A 101 4.95 -10.54 -15.90
C SER A 101 4.64 -9.05 -16.04
N LEU A 102 5.59 -8.25 -16.51
CA LEU A 102 5.40 -6.80 -16.68
C LEU A 102 4.15 -6.48 -17.52
N LYS A 103 3.88 -7.29 -18.56
CA LYS A 103 2.69 -7.17 -19.43
C LYS A 103 1.36 -7.34 -18.68
N MET A 104 1.34 -8.11 -17.60
CA MET A 104 0.15 -8.30 -16.75
C MET A 104 0.11 -7.33 -15.58
N LEU A 105 1.28 -6.98 -15.01
CA LEU A 105 1.37 -6.10 -13.85
C LEU A 105 1.09 -4.64 -14.19
N LEU A 106 1.51 -4.18 -15.37
CA LEU A 106 1.28 -2.80 -15.80
C LEU A 106 -0.21 -2.46 -15.91
N PRO A 107 -1.04 -3.22 -16.65
CA PRO A 107 -2.49 -2.99 -16.65
C PRO A 107 -3.12 -3.24 -15.28
N ALA A 108 -2.67 -4.25 -14.52
CA ALA A 108 -3.17 -4.49 -13.18
C ALA A 108 -2.89 -3.33 -12.21
N SER A 109 -1.75 -2.65 -12.36
CA SER A 109 -1.43 -1.45 -11.58
C SER A 109 -2.32 -0.27 -11.95
N ILE A 110 -2.62 -0.08 -13.24
CA ILE A 110 -3.54 0.98 -13.70
C ILE A 110 -4.94 0.73 -13.12
N ILE A 111 -5.44 -0.49 -13.24
CA ILE A 111 -6.74 -0.88 -12.67
C ILE A 111 -6.72 -0.71 -11.16
N GLY A 112 -5.65 -1.15 -10.49
CA GLY A 112 -5.49 -1.01 -9.04
C GLY A 112 -5.50 0.43 -8.56
N SER A 113 -4.82 1.34 -9.27
CA SER A 113 -4.85 2.77 -8.98
C SER A 113 -6.25 3.36 -9.18
N PHE A 114 -6.93 3.02 -10.27
CA PHE A 114 -8.31 3.45 -10.52
C PHE A 114 -9.25 3.00 -9.40
N LEU A 115 -9.16 1.72 -9.01
CA LEU A 115 -9.96 1.14 -7.92
C LEU A 115 -9.65 1.81 -6.57
N PHE A 116 -8.37 2.11 -6.31
CA PHE A 116 -7.97 2.81 -5.10
C PHE A 116 -8.63 4.19 -5.03
N TYR A 117 -8.47 5.04 -6.05
CA TYR A 117 -9.06 6.37 -6.05
C TYR A 117 -10.59 6.33 -5.99
N LEU A 118 -11.23 5.37 -6.67
CA LEU A 118 -12.68 5.19 -6.64
C LEU A 118 -13.19 4.87 -5.23
N ILE A 119 -12.43 4.11 -4.43
CA ILE A 119 -12.82 3.73 -3.07
C ILE A 119 -12.48 4.84 -2.06
N THR A 120 -11.33 5.50 -2.22
CA THR A 120 -10.82 6.44 -1.20
C THR A 120 -11.32 7.87 -1.38
N ASN A 121 -11.89 8.22 -2.54
CA ASN A 121 -12.48 9.55 -2.81
C ASN A 121 -14.02 9.53 -2.77
N VAL A 122 -14.59 8.71 -1.88
CA VAL A 122 -16.03 8.72 -1.55
C VAL A 122 -16.30 9.70 -0.43
#